data_AF-A0A852F5R5-F1
#
_entry.id   AF-A0A852F5R5-F1
#
_cell.length_a   1.000
_cell.length_b   1.000
_cell.length_c   1.000
_cell.angle_alpha   90.00
_cell.angle_beta   90.00
_cell.angle_gamma   90.00
#
_symmetry.space_group_name_H-M   'P 1'
#
loop_
_entity.id
_entity.type
_entity.pdbx_description
1 polymer ?
#
loop_
_entity_poly.entity_id
_entity_poly.type
_entity_poly.pdbx_seq_one_letter_code
_entity_poly.pdbx_strand_id
1 'polypeptide(L)'
;MGSKQIAQETFDDAVQENITEFEMEPEEAVREAVQQFESQGVDLSNIVKAVRPPASENGQRQKHQILLTLESLGRAVAEQDVAQLPEQLSSFAAQCKEQLAFRYLAGRNGAYPAVLSACQLAAGHRDLLLQALSTLAALLDGQPDLLDGTGQEVLLRSLRERRGDAEVTLAGMRCVRHACLKHEHNRQSFVKAGILPLLTGAITQHGSSAEVVRMAASALRVMTFDDDIRVPFGHAHDHAKMIVLENDGLRVLIEAAKGKMD
;
A
#
# COMPACT_ATOMS: atom_id res chain seq x y z
N MET A 1 19.48 -2.10 16.44
CA MET A 1 18.92 -3.38 16.91
C MET A 1 17.43 -3.35 16.60
N GLY A 2 16.89 -4.35 15.92
CA GLY A 2 15.45 -4.39 15.63
C GLY A 2 14.65 -4.49 16.94
N SER A 3 13.60 -3.69 17.07
CA SER A 3 12.61 -3.87 18.13
C SER A 3 11.95 -5.24 17.99
N LYS A 4 11.61 -5.90 19.10
CA LYS A 4 10.85 -7.15 19.06
C LYS A 4 9.45 -6.85 18.53
N GLN A 5 8.88 -7.71 17.71
CA GLN A 5 7.51 -7.56 17.21
C GLN A 5 6.69 -8.82 17.58
N ILE A 6 5.37 -8.64 17.73
CA ILE A 6 4.42 -9.73 18.01
C ILE A 6 3.37 -9.82 16.90
N ALA A 7 2.58 -10.91 16.89
CA ALA A 7 1.41 -11.01 16.03
C ALA A 7 0.19 -10.33 16.66
N GLN A 8 -0.77 -9.92 15.83
CA GLN A 8 -2.05 -9.39 16.32
C GLN A 8 -2.75 -10.37 17.24
N GLU A 9 -2.73 -11.66 16.91
CA GLU A 9 -3.31 -12.74 17.72
C GLU A 9 -2.73 -12.77 19.13
N THR A 10 -1.40 -12.64 19.25
CA THR A 10 -0.71 -12.60 20.55
C THR A 10 -1.14 -11.41 21.40
N PHE A 11 -1.32 -10.23 20.79
CA PHE A 11 -1.82 -9.06 21.50
C PHE A 11 -3.29 -9.23 21.90
N ASP A 12 -4.10 -9.71 20.97
CA ASP A 12 -5.53 -9.96 21.14
C ASP A 12 -5.81 -11.00 22.23
N ASP A 13 -4.95 -12.02 22.35
CA ASP A 13 -5.02 -13.05 23.39
C ASP A 13 -4.69 -12.47 24.77
N ALA A 14 -3.62 -11.68 24.89
CA ALA A 14 -3.26 -11.04 26.16
C ALA A 14 -4.36 -10.07 26.65
N VAL A 15 -4.95 -9.27 25.75
CA VAL A 15 -6.10 -8.43 26.10
C VAL A 15 -7.29 -9.27 26.55
N GLN A 16 -7.54 -10.40 25.89
CA GLN A 16 -8.65 -11.27 26.25
C GLN A 16 -8.46 -11.93 27.61
N GLU A 17 -7.23 -12.38 27.91
CA GLU A 17 -6.81 -12.92 29.21
C GLU A 17 -7.01 -11.87 30.31
N ASN A 18 -6.59 -10.62 30.08
CA ASN A 18 -6.82 -9.49 30.99
C ASN A 18 -8.30 -9.29 31.33
N ILE A 19 -9.18 -9.41 30.34
CA ILE A 19 -10.64 -9.28 30.56
C ILE A 19 -11.19 -10.50 31.32
N THR A 20 -10.81 -11.73 30.95
CA THR A 20 -11.47 -12.93 31.50
C THR A 20 -10.89 -13.40 32.82
N GLU A 21 -9.58 -13.33 33.00
CA GLU A 21 -8.90 -13.86 34.19
C GLU A 21 -8.81 -12.82 35.31
N PHE A 22 -8.71 -11.53 34.93
CA PHE A 22 -8.56 -10.43 35.87
C PHE A 22 -9.79 -9.52 35.92
N GLU A 23 -10.88 -9.87 35.22
CA GLU A 23 -12.16 -9.13 35.20
C GLU A 23 -12.01 -7.64 34.87
N MET A 24 -11.01 -7.29 34.04
CA MET A 24 -10.73 -5.91 33.67
C MET A 24 -11.75 -5.37 32.65
N GLU A 25 -12.04 -4.08 32.75
CA GLU A 25 -12.80 -3.38 31.70
C GLU A 25 -12.01 -3.39 30.38
N PRO A 26 -12.68 -3.49 29.20
CA PRO A 26 -11.99 -3.65 27.92
C PRO A 26 -10.94 -2.58 27.60
N GLU A 27 -11.21 -1.32 27.92
CA GLU A 27 -10.27 -0.20 27.77
C GLU A 27 -9.05 -0.35 28.69
N GLU A 28 -9.26 -0.85 29.91
CA GLU A 28 -8.20 -1.09 30.89
C GLU A 28 -7.31 -2.25 30.45
N ALA A 29 -7.92 -3.37 30.05
CA ALA A 29 -7.23 -4.54 29.54
C ALA A 29 -6.29 -4.21 28.35
N VAL A 30 -6.76 -3.37 27.42
CA VAL A 30 -5.95 -2.90 26.29
C VAL A 30 -4.78 -2.04 26.76
N ARG A 31 -5.01 -1.09 27.68
CA ARG A 31 -3.93 -0.24 28.21
C ARG A 31 -2.87 -1.07 28.94
N GLU A 32 -3.29 -2.04 29.72
CA GLU A 32 -2.39 -2.92 30.46
C GLU A 32 -1.55 -3.79 29.51
N ALA A 33 -2.17 -4.42 28.50
CA ALA A 33 -1.45 -5.22 27.51
C ALA A 33 -0.42 -4.37 26.74
N VAL A 34 -0.78 -3.14 26.35
CA VAL A 34 0.15 -2.19 25.72
C VAL A 34 1.35 -1.93 26.62
N GLN A 35 1.11 -1.58 27.90
CA GLN A 35 2.18 -1.31 28.86
C GLN A 35 3.08 -2.54 29.09
N GLN A 36 2.48 -3.71 29.21
CA GLN A 36 3.19 -4.97 29.42
C GLN A 36 4.14 -5.29 28.25
N PHE A 37 3.67 -5.19 27.00
CA PHE A 37 4.51 -5.46 25.83
C PHE A 37 5.58 -4.38 25.60
N GLU A 38 5.23 -3.10 25.76
CA GLU A 38 6.19 -2.00 25.61
C GLU A 38 7.30 -2.07 26.67
N SER A 39 6.98 -2.49 27.91
CA SER A 39 7.98 -2.71 28.98
C SER A 39 9.00 -3.81 28.65
N GLN A 40 8.62 -4.76 27.77
CA GLN A 40 9.49 -5.84 27.27
C GLN A 40 10.28 -5.44 26.01
N GLY A 41 10.14 -4.19 25.57
CA GLY A 41 10.77 -3.65 24.36
C GLY A 41 10.11 -4.15 23.07
N VAL A 42 8.84 -4.54 23.11
CA VAL A 42 8.05 -4.88 21.93
C VAL A 42 7.55 -3.61 21.25
N ASP A 43 7.75 -3.51 19.94
CA ASP A 43 7.19 -2.48 19.09
C ASP A 43 5.79 -2.89 18.60
N LEU A 44 4.79 -2.10 19.00
CA LEU A 44 3.38 -2.31 18.70
C LEU A 44 2.86 -1.41 17.57
N SER A 45 3.74 -0.78 16.78
CA SER A 45 3.34 0.13 15.70
C SER A 45 2.50 -0.54 14.58
N ASN A 46 2.60 -1.87 14.46
CA ASN A 46 1.83 -2.69 13.52
C ASN A 46 0.63 -3.41 14.17
N ILE A 47 0.34 -3.14 15.45
CA ILE A 47 -0.73 -3.80 16.20
C ILE A 47 -1.94 -2.88 16.33
N VAL A 48 -3.12 -3.43 16.04
CA VAL A 48 -4.40 -2.78 16.24
C VAL A 48 -4.72 -2.79 17.72
N LYS A 49 -4.83 -1.60 18.31
CA LYS A 49 -5.11 -1.39 19.74
C LYS A 49 -6.57 -0.95 19.98
N ALA A 50 -7.46 -1.18 19.02
CA ALA A 50 -8.86 -0.82 19.15
C ALA A 50 -9.54 -1.75 20.16
N VAL A 51 -10.34 -1.17 21.06
CA VAL A 51 -11.16 -1.94 21.99
C VAL A 51 -12.16 -2.76 21.20
N ARG A 52 -12.25 -4.05 21.51
CA ARG A 52 -13.22 -4.95 20.89
C ARG A 52 -14.43 -5.10 21.81
N PRO A 53 -15.66 -5.12 21.25
CA PRO A 53 -16.82 -5.52 22.03
C PRO A 53 -16.61 -6.94 22.60
N PRO A 54 -17.20 -7.25 23.77
CA PRO A 54 -17.14 -8.59 24.33
C PRO A 54 -17.63 -9.63 23.33
N ALA A 55 -17.11 -10.86 23.45
CA ALA A 55 -17.52 -11.97 22.60
C ALA A 55 -19.05 -12.11 22.59
N SER A 56 -19.61 -12.44 21.43
CA SER A 56 -21.04 -12.77 21.29
C SER A 56 -21.43 -13.88 22.28
N GLU A 57 -22.71 -13.99 22.65
CA GLU A 57 -23.27 -15.07 23.47
C GLU A 57 -22.83 -16.49 23.03
N ASN A 58 -22.43 -16.65 21.76
CA ASN A 58 -21.91 -17.92 21.20
C ASN A 58 -20.39 -18.13 21.40
N GLY A 59 -19.70 -17.28 22.18
CA GLY A 59 -18.26 -17.36 22.42
C GLY A 59 -17.37 -17.00 21.23
N GLN A 60 -17.95 -16.52 20.12
CA GLN A 60 -17.17 -16.11 18.95
C GLN A 60 -16.60 -14.69 19.15
N ARG A 61 -15.27 -14.58 19.04
CA ARG A 61 -14.56 -13.30 19.04
C ARG A 61 -15.00 -12.48 17.82
N GLN A 62 -15.37 -11.22 18.05
CA GLN A 62 -15.61 -10.30 16.95
C GLN A 62 -14.31 -10.01 16.20
N LYS A 63 -14.32 -10.23 14.89
CA LYS A 63 -13.20 -9.89 14.01
C LYS A 63 -13.04 -8.37 13.94
N HIS A 64 -11.81 -7.92 13.76
CA HIS A 64 -11.51 -6.52 13.47
C HIS A 64 -12.31 -6.06 12.23
N GLN A 65 -12.83 -4.83 12.25
CA GLN A 65 -13.68 -4.31 11.17
C GLN A 65 -13.02 -4.42 9.78
N ILE A 66 -11.71 -4.22 9.71
CA ILE A 66 -10.96 -4.36 8.45
C ILE A 66 -10.95 -5.78 7.90
N LEU A 67 -10.98 -6.79 8.77
CA LEU A 67 -11.08 -8.19 8.36
C LEU A 67 -12.48 -8.52 7.84
N LEU A 68 -13.53 -7.96 8.44
CA LEU A 68 -14.91 -8.11 7.94
C LEU A 68 -15.09 -7.46 6.56
N THR A 69 -14.52 -6.26 6.38
CA THR A 69 -14.53 -5.58 5.08
C THR A 69 -13.68 -6.34 4.05
N LEU A 70 -12.55 -6.90 4.44
CA LEU A 70 -11.72 -7.74 3.57
C LEU A 70 -12.46 -9.02 3.15
N GLU A 71 -13.19 -9.67 4.04
CA GLU A 71 -14.03 -10.84 3.72
C GLU A 71 -15.11 -10.49 2.70
N SER A 72 -15.75 -9.33 2.85
CA SER A 72 -16.76 -8.84 1.91
C SER A 72 -16.16 -8.52 0.54
N LEU A 73 -14.98 -7.88 0.50
CA LEU A 73 -14.23 -7.65 -0.73
C LEU A 73 -13.81 -8.98 -1.39
N GLY A 74 -13.27 -9.92 -0.62
CA GLY A 74 -12.84 -11.23 -1.11
C GLY A 74 -14.00 -12.02 -1.72
N ARG A 75 -15.18 -11.98 -1.11
CA ARG A 75 -16.40 -12.57 -1.66
C ARG A 75 -16.82 -11.90 -2.98
N ALA A 76 -16.88 -10.57 -3.02
CA ALA A 76 -17.23 -9.84 -4.25
C ALA A 76 -16.26 -10.15 -5.40
N VAL A 77 -14.96 -10.29 -5.11
CA VAL A 77 -13.96 -10.72 -6.09
C VAL A 77 -14.19 -12.16 -6.55
N ALA A 78 -14.42 -13.10 -5.62
CA ALA A 78 -14.62 -14.51 -5.94
C ALA A 78 -15.87 -14.75 -6.79
N GLU A 79 -16.94 -14.00 -6.50
CA GLU A 79 -18.21 -14.02 -7.23
C GLU A 79 -18.17 -13.16 -8.51
N GLN A 80 -17.08 -12.43 -8.75
CA GLN A 80 -16.94 -11.44 -9.83
C GLN A 80 -18.08 -10.41 -9.83
N ASP A 81 -18.57 -10.03 -8.65
CA ASP A 81 -19.63 -9.05 -8.47
C ASP A 81 -19.11 -7.62 -8.65
N VAL A 82 -18.97 -7.22 -9.91
CA VAL A 82 -18.52 -5.89 -10.34
C VAL A 82 -19.39 -4.76 -9.76
N ALA A 83 -20.66 -5.03 -9.43
CA ALA A 83 -21.56 -4.02 -8.87
C ALA A 83 -21.25 -3.72 -7.39
N GLN A 84 -20.82 -4.72 -6.62
CA GLN A 84 -20.44 -4.52 -5.21
C GLN A 84 -19.01 -4.04 -5.02
N LEU A 85 -18.10 -4.31 -5.96
CA LEU A 85 -16.69 -3.95 -5.83
C LEU A 85 -16.43 -2.47 -5.47
N PRO A 86 -17.12 -1.46 -6.06
CA PRO A 86 -16.91 -0.06 -5.69
C PRO A 86 -17.17 0.21 -4.21
N GLU A 87 -18.23 -0.33 -3.62
CA GLU A 87 -18.50 -0.09 -2.20
C GLU A 87 -17.42 -0.73 -1.32
N GLN A 88 -17.08 -2.00 -1.60
CA GLN A 88 -16.10 -2.76 -0.83
C GLN A 88 -14.69 -2.15 -0.92
N LEU A 89 -14.26 -1.77 -2.12
CA LEU A 89 -12.96 -1.13 -2.35
C LEU A 89 -12.85 0.23 -1.66
N SER A 90 -13.93 1.02 -1.64
CA SER A 90 -13.97 2.33 -0.98
C SER A 90 -13.83 2.18 0.54
N SER A 91 -14.65 1.30 1.13
CA SER A 91 -14.62 1.01 2.56
C SER A 91 -13.27 0.47 3.01
N PHE A 92 -12.70 -0.47 2.25
CA PHE A 92 -11.39 -1.05 2.56
C PHE A 92 -10.26 -0.02 2.42
N ALA A 93 -10.29 0.83 1.39
CA ALA A 93 -9.31 1.88 1.19
C ALA A 93 -9.35 2.95 2.30
N ALA A 94 -10.55 3.29 2.80
CA ALA A 94 -10.70 4.22 3.92
C ALA A 94 -10.00 3.67 5.17
N GLN A 95 -10.28 2.42 5.54
CA GLN A 95 -9.66 1.76 6.69
C GLN A 95 -8.14 1.60 6.53
N CYS A 96 -7.66 1.28 5.32
CA CYS A 96 -6.22 1.23 5.07
C CYS A 96 -5.54 2.59 5.31
N LYS A 97 -6.22 3.72 5.10
CA LYS A 97 -5.64 5.06 5.29
C LYS A 97 -5.61 5.52 6.75
N GLU A 98 -6.39 4.89 7.64
CA GLU A 98 -6.48 5.31 9.04
C GLU A 98 -5.17 5.08 9.79
N GLN A 99 -4.62 3.86 9.74
CA GLN A 99 -3.41 3.52 10.47
C GLN A 99 -2.62 2.37 9.86
N LEU A 100 -1.30 2.37 10.11
CA LEU A 100 -0.38 1.34 9.65
C LEU A 100 -0.79 -0.06 10.12
N ALA A 101 -1.21 -0.19 11.38
CA ALA A 101 -1.62 -1.44 11.98
C ALA A 101 -2.77 -2.13 11.22
N PHE A 102 -3.74 -1.36 10.71
CA PHE A 102 -4.81 -1.90 9.88
C PHE A 102 -4.28 -2.51 8.58
N ARG A 103 -3.36 -1.81 7.91
CA ARG A 103 -2.73 -2.32 6.68
C ARG A 103 -1.95 -3.61 6.95
N TYR A 104 -1.21 -3.67 8.05
CA TYR A 104 -0.47 -4.88 8.46
C TYR A 104 -1.39 -6.04 8.78
N LEU A 105 -2.44 -5.80 9.56
CA LEU A 105 -3.43 -6.82 9.89
C LEU A 105 -4.08 -7.37 8.62
N ALA A 106 -4.52 -6.50 7.71
CA ALA A 106 -5.14 -6.92 6.46
C ALA A 106 -4.16 -7.64 5.52
N GLY A 107 -2.92 -7.13 5.40
CA GLY A 107 -1.85 -7.74 4.61
C GLY A 107 -1.57 -9.19 5.02
N ARG A 108 -1.47 -9.45 6.33
CA ARG A 108 -1.29 -10.80 6.89
C ARG A 108 -2.49 -11.72 6.70
N ASN A 109 -3.66 -11.17 6.38
CA ASN A 109 -4.92 -11.89 6.18
C ASN A 109 -5.35 -11.93 4.70
N GLY A 110 -4.41 -11.77 3.76
CA GLY A 110 -4.70 -11.97 2.32
C GLY A 110 -5.29 -10.76 1.60
N ALA A 111 -5.12 -9.54 2.12
CA ALA A 111 -5.58 -8.33 1.44
C ALA A 111 -4.96 -8.12 0.06
N TYR A 112 -3.66 -8.40 -0.09
CA TYR A 112 -2.96 -8.19 -1.36
C TYR A 112 -3.58 -8.98 -2.53
N PRO A 113 -3.72 -10.32 -2.47
CA PRO A 113 -4.32 -11.07 -3.57
C PRO A 113 -5.77 -10.68 -3.84
N ALA A 114 -6.56 -10.31 -2.82
CA ALA A 114 -7.93 -9.84 -3.01
C ALA A 114 -7.98 -8.52 -3.80
N VAL A 115 -7.19 -7.52 -3.40
CA VAL A 115 -7.15 -6.21 -4.08
C VAL A 115 -6.53 -6.34 -5.49
N LEU A 116 -5.49 -7.17 -5.66
CA LEU A 116 -4.89 -7.41 -6.98
C LEU A 116 -5.90 -8.05 -7.95
N SER A 117 -6.68 -9.02 -7.47
CA SER A 117 -7.74 -9.65 -8.26
C SER A 117 -8.82 -8.63 -8.65
N ALA A 118 -9.19 -7.72 -7.74
CA ALA A 118 -10.08 -6.61 -8.07
C ALA A 118 -9.51 -5.70 -9.17
N CYS A 119 -8.21 -5.36 -9.13
CA CYS A 119 -7.55 -4.62 -10.22
C CYS A 119 -7.64 -5.36 -11.57
N GLN A 120 -7.50 -6.68 -11.56
CA GLN A 120 -7.57 -7.51 -12.77
C GLN A 120 -8.99 -7.54 -13.36
N LEU A 121 -10.02 -7.73 -12.52
CA LEU A 121 -11.43 -7.65 -12.93
C LEU A 121 -11.78 -6.25 -13.46
N ALA A 122 -11.16 -5.22 -12.91
CA ALA A 122 -11.38 -3.83 -13.27
C ALA A 122 -10.69 -3.38 -14.55
N ALA A 123 -9.79 -4.17 -15.16
CA ALA A 123 -8.93 -3.72 -16.26
C ALA A 123 -9.69 -3.06 -17.44
N GLY A 124 -10.89 -3.56 -17.75
CA GLY A 124 -11.78 -3.02 -18.78
C GLY A 124 -12.60 -1.79 -18.38
N HIS A 125 -12.70 -1.47 -17.09
CA HIS A 125 -13.61 -0.47 -16.52
C HIS A 125 -12.82 0.67 -15.87
N ARG A 126 -12.77 1.83 -16.51
CA ARG A 126 -11.96 2.98 -16.08
C ARG A 126 -12.12 3.32 -14.60
N ASP A 127 -13.34 3.61 -14.16
CA ASP A 127 -13.59 4.13 -12.80
C ASP A 127 -13.30 3.08 -11.74
N LEU A 128 -13.68 1.83 -12.01
CA LEU A 128 -13.37 0.71 -11.12
C LEU A 128 -11.86 0.44 -11.05
N LEU A 129 -11.13 0.58 -12.16
CA LEU A 129 -9.68 0.41 -12.18
C LEU A 129 -8.98 1.50 -11.37
N LEU A 130 -9.41 2.76 -11.55
CA LEU A 130 -8.93 3.89 -10.74
C LEU A 130 -9.11 3.61 -9.25
N GLN A 131 -10.29 3.10 -8.88
CA GLN A 131 -10.60 2.80 -7.50
C GLN A 131 -9.77 1.62 -6.97
N ALA A 132 -9.68 0.52 -7.71
CA ALA A 132 -8.90 -0.65 -7.32
C ALA A 132 -7.40 -0.31 -7.16
N LEU A 133 -6.83 0.46 -8.09
CA LEU A 133 -5.45 0.97 -7.98
C LEU A 133 -5.27 1.91 -6.79
N SER A 134 -6.26 2.76 -6.50
CA SER A 134 -6.21 3.63 -5.33
C SER A 134 -6.26 2.85 -4.02
N THR A 135 -7.03 1.76 -3.97
CA THR A 135 -7.07 0.82 -2.85
C THR A 135 -5.75 0.07 -2.71
N LEU A 136 -5.17 -0.40 -3.82
CA LEU A 136 -3.86 -1.06 -3.84
C LEU A 136 -2.75 -0.11 -3.34
N ALA A 137 -2.76 1.15 -3.79
CA ALA A 137 -1.82 2.16 -3.32
C ALA A 137 -1.93 2.39 -1.81
N ALA A 138 -3.15 2.44 -1.27
CA ALA A 138 -3.39 2.58 0.16
C ALA A 138 -2.85 1.37 0.94
N LEU A 139 -3.05 0.14 0.44
CA LEU A 139 -2.56 -1.08 1.08
C LEU A 139 -1.01 -1.17 1.09
N LEU A 140 -0.37 -0.79 -0.03
CA LEU A 140 1.09 -0.86 -0.19
C LEU A 140 1.86 0.19 0.64
N ASP A 141 1.20 1.23 1.14
CA ASP A 141 1.88 2.29 1.88
C ASP A 141 2.48 1.80 3.20
N GLY A 142 3.80 1.62 3.22
CA GLY A 142 4.54 1.03 4.34
C GLY A 142 4.60 -0.51 4.31
N GLN A 143 4.17 -1.14 3.21
CA GLN A 143 4.19 -2.59 2.99
C GLN A 143 4.68 -2.95 1.56
N PRO A 144 5.89 -2.53 1.16
CA PRO A 144 6.39 -2.78 -0.19
C PRO A 144 6.56 -4.28 -0.50
N ASP A 145 6.79 -5.11 0.52
CA ASP A 145 6.97 -6.56 0.42
C ASP A 145 5.73 -7.32 -0.05
N LEU A 146 4.55 -6.70 -0.03
CA LEU A 146 3.33 -7.33 -0.54
C LEU A 146 3.34 -7.47 -2.07
N LEU A 147 4.07 -6.62 -2.79
CA LEU A 147 4.05 -6.62 -4.25
C LEU A 147 4.83 -7.82 -4.81
N ASP A 148 4.17 -8.65 -5.61
CA ASP A 148 4.79 -9.70 -6.39
C ASP A 148 4.95 -9.33 -7.88
N GLY A 149 5.54 -10.25 -8.67
CA GLY A 149 5.72 -10.06 -10.11
C GLY A 149 4.41 -9.95 -10.91
N THR A 150 3.32 -10.58 -10.45
CA THR A 150 2.01 -10.45 -11.08
C THR A 150 1.45 -9.05 -10.88
N GLY A 151 1.54 -8.52 -9.65
CA GLY A 151 1.16 -7.15 -9.35
C GLY A 151 1.99 -6.13 -10.12
N GLN A 152 3.29 -6.35 -10.24
CA GLN A 152 4.16 -5.50 -11.06
C GLN A 152 3.67 -5.43 -12.51
N GLU A 153 3.37 -6.57 -13.14
CA GLU A 153 2.91 -6.59 -14.53
C GLU A 153 1.54 -5.91 -14.67
N VAL A 154 0.61 -6.12 -13.72
CA VAL A 154 -0.69 -5.42 -13.70
C VAL A 154 -0.50 -3.90 -13.64
N LEU A 155 0.42 -3.40 -12.81
CA LEU A 155 0.70 -1.97 -12.71
C LEU A 155 1.32 -1.41 -13.99
N LEU A 156 2.33 -2.09 -14.55
CA LEU A 156 2.98 -1.65 -15.79
C LEU A 156 2.04 -1.65 -16.98
N ARG A 157 1.26 -2.72 -17.14
CA ARG A 157 0.23 -2.81 -18.18
C ARG A 157 -0.79 -1.67 -18.04
N SER A 158 -1.30 -1.43 -16.83
CA SER A 158 -2.26 -0.35 -16.58
C SER A 158 -1.69 1.02 -16.96
N LEU A 159 -0.44 1.31 -16.59
CA LEU A 159 0.24 2.56 -16.94
C LEU A 159 0.48 2.71 -18.46
N ARG A 160 0.77 1.61 -19.17
CA ARG A 160 0.96 1.62 -20.63
C ARG A 160 -0.36 1.84 -21.36
N GLU A 161 -1.40 1.10 -21.00
CA GLU A 161 -2.71 1.10 -21.67
C GLU A 161 -3.52 2.36 -21.34
N ARG A 162 -3.39 2.89 -20.12
CA ARG A 162 -4.15 4.05 -19.63
C ARG A 162 -3.30 5.31 -19.53
N ARG A 163 -2.20 5.41 -20.30
CA ARG A 163 -1.29 6.58 -20.32
C ARG A 163 -2.00 7.91 -20.54
N GLY A 164 -3.13 7.92 -21.27
CA GLY A 164 -3.95 9.11 -21.54
C GLY A 164 -4.84 9.55 -20.38
N ASP A 165 -5.01 8.72 -19.36
CA ASP A 165 -5.86 9.01 -18.21
C ASP A 165 -5.01 9.48 -17.03
N ALA A 166 -5.12 10.77 -16.69
CA ALA A 166 -4.33 11.38 -15.63
C ALA A 166 -4.57 10.74 -14.26
N GLU A 167 -5.81 10.37 -13.94
CA GLU A 167 -6.18 9.85 -12.62
C GLU A 167 -5.72 8.41 -12.44
N VAL A 168 -5.94 7.57 -13.47
CA VAL A 168 -5.45 6.17 -13.45
C VAL A 168 -3.93 6.15 -13.43
N THR A 169 -3.29 7.02 -14.21
CA THR A 169 -1.82 7.17 -14.23
C THR A 169 -1.30 7.59 -12.86
N LEU A 170 -1.94 8.56 -12.20
CA LEU A 170 -1.61 9.00 -10.84
C LEU A 170 -1.70 7.86 -9.83
N ALA A 171 -2.80 7.09 -9.84
CA ALA A 171 -3.01 5.97 -8.92
C ALA A 171 -1.99 4.85 -9.14
N GLY A 172 -1.71 4.48 -10.39
CA GLY A 172 -0.69 3.49 -10.73
C GLY A 172 0.72 3.91 -10.29
N MET A 173 1.12 5.16 -10.54
CA MET A 173 2.42 5.67 -10.11
C MET A 173 2.54 5.76 -8.58
N ARG A 174 1.43 6.02 -7.88
CA ARG A 174 1.40 5.96 -6.42
C ARG A 174 1.69 4.55 -5.91
N CYS A 175 1.09 3.51 -6.51
CA CYS A 175 1.43 2.11 -6.20
C CYS A 175 2.91 1.81 -6.40
N VAL A 176 3.47 2.19 -7.55
CA VAL A 176 4.90 2.00 -7.87
C VAL A 176 5.79 2.68 -6.84
N ARG A 177 5.48 3.93 -6.46
CA ARG A 177 6.27 4.63 -5.43
C ARG A 177 6.23 3.90 -4.09
N HIS A 178 5.06 3.49 -3.61
CA HIS A 178 4.95 2.80 -2.32
C HIS A 178 5.65 1.44 -2.36
N ALA A 179 5.54 0.69 -3.46
CA ALA A 179 6.23 -0.59 -3.63
C ALA A 179 7.76 -0.47 -3.70
N CYS A 180 8.28 0.68 -4.13
CA CYS A 180 9.72 0.91 -4.28
C CYS A 180 10.38 1.59 -3.08
N LEU A 181 9.63 2.20 -2.16
CA LEU A 181 10.20 2.89 -1.00
C LEU A 181 10.80 1.87 -0.02
N LYS A 182 12.06 2.05 0.40
CA LYS A 182 12.79 1.10 1.24
C LYS A 182 12.84 -0.34 0.70
N HIS A 183 12.72 -0.52 -0.61
CA HIS A 183 12.67 -1.85 -1.22
C HIS A 183 13.46 -1.91 -2.54
N GLU A 184 14.72 -2.35 -2.45
CA GLU A 184 15.68 -2.28 -3.56
C GLU A 184 15.34 -3.24 -4.70
N HIS A 185 14.90 -4.46 -4.38
CA HIS A 185 14.55 -5.45 -5.39
C HIS A 185 13.39 -4.98 -6.29
N ASN A 186 12.35 -4.38 -5.71
CA ASN A 186 11.23 -3.81 -6.44
C ASN A 186 11.68 -2.68 -7.37
N ARG A 187 12.55 -1.76 -6.91
CA ARG A 187 13.12 -0.70 -7.77
C ARG A 187 13.81 -1.29 -8.99
N GLN A 188 14.74 -2.21 -8.79
CA GLN A 188 15.46 -2.85 -9.89
C GLN A 188 14.50 -3.57 -10.85
N SER A 189 13.51 -4.29 -10.30
CA SER A 189 12.54 -5.01 -11.11
C SER A 189 11.73 -4.05 -11.98
N PHE A 190 11.22 -2.94 -11.42
CA PHE A 190 10.47 -1.95 -12.17
C PHE A 190 11.33 -1.24 -13.24
N VAL A 191 12.58 -0.91 -12.91
CA VAL A 191 13.51 -0.29 -13.88
C VAL A 191 13.78 -1.25 -15.04
N LYS A 192 14.10 -2.53 -14.77
CA LYS A 192 14.28 -3.56 -15.80
C LYS A 192 13.05 -3.75 -16.68
N ALA A 193 11.86 -3.59 -16.10
CA ALA A 193 10.58 -3.71 -16.79
C ALA A 193 10.13 -2.42 -17.50
N GLY A 194 10.95 -1.36 -17.50
CA GLY A 194 10.71 -0.14 -18.28
C GLY A 194 9.79 0.88 -17.62
N ILE A 195 9.83 1.02 -16.28
CA ILE A 195 9.06 2.06 -15.59
C ILE A 195 9.53 3.50 -15.89
N LEU A 196 10.84 3.70 -16.07
CA LEU A 196 11.44 5.04 -16.23
C LEU A 196 10.82 5.86 -17.38
N PRO A 197 10.67 5.33 -18.61
CA PRO A 197 10.04 6.09 -19.70
C PRO A 197 8.54 6.36 -19.46
N LEU A 198 7.86 5.52 -18.66
CA LEU A 198 6.47 5.77 -18.27
C LEU A 198 6.37 6.95 -17.31
N LEU A 199 7.31 7.07 -16.36
CA LEU A 199 7.34 8.19 -15.41
C LEU A 199 7.70 9.51 -16.08
N THR A 200 8.72 9.54 -16.93
CA THR A 200 9.07 10.78 -17.66
C THR A 200 8.01 11.13 -18.69
N GLY A 201 7.47 10.13 -19.40
CA GLY A 201 6.34 10.31 -20.32
C GLY A 201 5.10 10.88 -19.64
N ALA A 202 4.77 10.46 -18.41
CA ALA A 202 3.65 11.01 -17.65
C ALA A 202 3.83 12.49 -17.30
N ILE A 203 5.07 12.94 -17.00
CA ILE A 203 5.37 14.36 -16.74
C ILE A 203 5.12 15.19 -17.99
N THR A 204 5.57 14.72 -19.15
CA THR A 204 5.37 15.41 -20.43
C THR A 204 3.90 15.41 -20.86
N GLN A 205 3.24 14.25 -20.77
CA GLN A 205 1.87 14.07 -21.24
C GLN A 205 0.84 14.81 -20.37
N HIS A 206 1.07 14.85 -19.05
CA HIS A 206 0.14 15.45 -18.09
C HIS A 206 0.73 16.69 -17.40
N GLY A 207 1.57 17.44 -18.12
CA GLY A 207 2.31 18.60 -17.55
C GLY A 207 1.41 19.68 -16.92
N SER A 208 0.16 19.81 -17.36
CA SER A 208 -0.83 20.69 -16.76
C SER A 208 -1.30 20.22 -15.37
N SER A 209 -1.32 18.91 -15.12
CA SER A 209 -1.71 18.33 -13.82
C SER A 209 -0.53 18.33 -12.84
N ALA A 210 -0.57 19.26 -11.88
CA ALA A 210 0.46 19.37 -10.86
C ALA A 210 0.56 18.10 -9.99
N GLU A 211 -0.55 17.39 -9.77
CA GLU A 211 -0.55 16.13 -9.03
C GLU A 211 0.21 15.03 -9.75
N VAL A 212 -0.04 14.84 -11.05
CA VAL A 212 0.63 13.81 -11.86
C VAL A 212 2.11 14.11 -11.96
N VAL A 213 2.49 15.36 -12.24
CA VAL A 213 3.91 15.78 -12.31
C VAL A 213 4.62 15.54 -10.99
N ARG A 214 4.05 15.95 -9.86
CA ARG A 214 4.64 15.71 -8.53
C ARG A 214 4.78 14.22 -8.23
N MET A 215 3.78 13.41 -8.59
CA MET A 215 3.79 11.98 -8.30
C MET A 215 4.84 11.25 -9.14
N ALA A 216 4.89 11.53 -10.44
CA ALA A 216 5.88 10.97 -11.36
C ALA A 216 7.32 11.37 -10.95
N ALA A 217 7.55 12.65 -10.63
CA ALA A 217 8.85 13.13 -10.15
C ALA A 217 9.23 12.48 -8.80
N SER A 218 8.26 12.30 -7.89
CA SER A 218 8.52 11.59 -6.63
C SER A 218 8.84 10.12 -6.84
N ALA A 219 8.18 9.45 -7.78
CA ALA A 219 8.49 8.06 -8.15
C ALA A 219 9.89 7.95 -8.78
N LEU A 220 10.27 8.87 -9.70
CA LEU A 220 11.64 8.94 -10.25
C LEU A 220 12.68 9.10 -9.14
N ARG A 221 12.42 9.99 -8.18
CA ARG A 221 13.30 10.20 -7.02
C ARG A 221 13.46 8.94 -6.18
N VAL A 222 12.40 8.15 -5.96
CA VAL A 222 12.51 6.89 -5.21
C VAL A 222 13.39 5.88 -5.94
N MET A 223 13.43 5.88 -7.28
CA MET A 223 14.33 4.98 -8.03
C MET A 223 15.81 5.25 -7.76
N THR A 224 16.16 6.43 -7.25
CA THR A 224 17.55 6.82 -6.93
C THR A 224 17.86 6.72 -5.42
N PHE A 225 17.03 6.05 -4.63
CA PHE A 225 17.26 5.87 -3.19
C PHE A 225 18.12 4.66 -2.89
N ASP A 226 18.90 4.79 -1.81
CA ASP A 226 19.69 3.72 -1.18
C ASP A 226 19.23 3.58 0.28
N ASP A 227 17.96 3.20 0.45
CA ASP A 227 17.22 3.24 1.72
C ASP A 227 16.71 1.87 2.19
N ASP A 228 17.10 0.79 1.52
CA ASP A 228 16.77 -0.58 1.91
C ASP A 228 17.91 -1.18 2.73
N ILE A 229 17.76 -1.15 4.06
CA ILE A 229 18.77 -1.65 5.00
C ILE A 229 19.09 -3.14 4.86
N ARG A 230 18.27 -3.91 4.13
CA ARG A 230 18.46 -5.35 3.93
C ARG A 230 19.47 -5.64 2.81
N VAL A 231 19.77 -4.65 1.98
CA VAL A 231 20.70 -4.78 0.85
C VAL A 231 21.91 -3.86 1.09
N PRO A 232 23.15 -4.37 1.05
CA PRO A 232 24.33 -3.56 1.33
C PRO A 232 24.68 -2.58 0.20
N PHE A 233 24.25 -2.83 -1.03
CA PHE A 233 24.51 -1.99 -2.21
C PHE A 233 23.29 -1.95 -3.13
N GLY A 234 22.77 -0.76 -3.42
CA GLY A 234 21.71 -0.55 -4.41
C GLY A 234 22.22 -0.07 -5.79
N HIS A 235 21.29 0.06 -6.75
CA HIS A 235 21.54 0.60 -8.10
C HIS A 235 21.17 2.08 -8.26
N ALA A 236 21.15 2.85 -7.17
CA ALA A 236 20.74 4.27 -7.19
C ALA A 236 21.49 5.12 -8.24
N HIS A 237 22.81 4.92 -8.37
CA HIS A 237 23.66 5.65 -9.31
C HIS A 237 23.38 5.27 -10.77
N ASP A 238 23.22 3.97 -11.05
CA ASP A 238 22.85 3.47 -12.38
C ASP A 238 21.48 4.00 -12.78
N HIS A 239 20.49 3.92 -11.89
CA HIS A 239 19.15 4.45 -12.15
C HIS A 239 19.18 5.96 -12.41
N ALA A 240 19.94 6.75 -11.65
CA ALA A 240 20.08 8.18 -11.90
C ALA A 240 20.68 8.46 -13.29
N LYS A 241 21.69 7.69 -13.70
CA LYS A 241 22.27 7.77 -15.04
C LYS A 241 21.24 7.42 -16.13
N MET A 242 20.49 6.33 -15.97
CA MET A 242 19.45 5.92 -16.92
C MET A 242 18.33 6.97 -17.02
N ILE A 243 17.91 7.56 -15.90
CA ILE A 243 16.90 8.63 -15.88
C ILE A 243 17.36 9.81 -16.74
N VAL A 244 18.63 10.24 -16.61
CA VAL A 244 19.14 11.41 -17.34
C VAL A 244 19.49 11.08 -18.79
N LEU A 245 20.26 10.02 -19.03
CA LEU A 245 20.86 9.73 -20.33
C LEU A 245 19.93 8.98 -21.29
N GLU A 246 19.03 8.14 -20.76
CA GLU A 246 18.18 7.27 -21.59
C GLU A 246 16.72 7.73 -21.61
N ASN A 247 16.30 8.52 -20.62
CA ASN A 247 14.90 8.93 -20.45
C ASN A 247 14.71 10.47 -20.42
N ASP A 248 15.74 11.24 -20.79
CA ASP A 248 15.74 12.71 -20.83
C ASP A 248 15.26 13.39 -19.53
N GLY A 249 15.37 12.70 -18.39
CA GLY A 249 14.71 13.07 -17.15
C GLY A 249 15.08 14.46 -16.65
N LEU A 250 16.35 14.89 -16.83
CA LEU A 250 16.79 16.23 -16.45
C LEU A 250 16.05 17.33 -17.24
N ARG A 251 15.96 17.18 -18.56
CA ARG A 251 15.24 18.13 -19.42
C ARG A 251 13.76 18.16 -19.07
N VAL A 252 13.13 17.00 -18.98
CA VAL A 252 11.69 16.85 -18.68
C VAL A 252 11.34 17.50 -17.33
N LEU A 253 12.14 17.28 -16.30
CA LEU A 253 11.92 17.89 -14.98
C LEU A 253 12.11 19.40 -14.98
N ILE A 254 13.11 19.93 -15.69
CA ILE A 254 13.36 21.37 -15.81
C ILE A 254 12.20 22.05 -16.54
N GLU A 255 11.74 21.49 -17.66
CA GLU A 255 10.62 22.04 -18.44
C GLU A 255 9.32 22.07 -17.61
N ALA A 256 9.03 20.98 -16.90
CA ALA A 256 7.86 20.90 -16.02
C ALA A 256 7.92 21.92 -14.86
N ALA A 257 9.12 22.22 -14.33
CA ALA A 257 9.30 23.23 -13.29
C ALA A 257 9.09 24.66 -13.83
N LYS A 258 9.56 24.95 -15.05
CA LYS A 258 9.40 26.27 -15.69
C LYS A 258 7.94 26.58 -16.01
N GLY A 259 7.19 25.62 -16.54
CA GLY A 259 5.78 25.80 -16.92
C GLY A 259 4.80 26.01 -15.76
N LYS A 260 5.29 26.08 -14.51
CA LYS A 260 4.51 26.39 -13.29
C LYS A 260 4.88 27.74 -12.67
N MET A 261 5.80 28.49 -13.29
CA MET A 261 6.25 29.81 -12.82
C MET A 261 5.49 30.97 -13.49
N ASP A 262 4.63 30.68 -14.46
CA ASP A 262 3.68 31.61 -15.09
C ASP A 262 2.26 31.36 -14.56
#